data_AF-A0A4R6BZV4-F1
#
_entry.id   AF-A0A4R6BZV4-F1
#
_cell.length_a   1.000
_cell.length_b   1.000
_cell.length_c   1.000
_cell.angle_alpha   90.00
_cell.angle_beta   90.00
_cell.angle_gamma   90.00
#
_symmetry.space_group_name_H-M   'P 1'
#
loop_
_entity.id
_entity.type
_entity.pdbx_description
1 polymer ?
#
loop_
_entity_poly.entity_id
_entity_poly.type
_entity_poly.pdbx_seq_one_letter_code
_entity_poly.pdbx_strand_id
1 'polypeptide(L)'
;MNRYDAILLFSQIGMLILGLLYLPDIIKSGLTPDNLYSLFMFLGAMTLVAGFGTNIFTNTLNREDYSRHYPLSVRLRWSWINTIVQGLCIIAFAAICYYLTFYLSDEQFWRILSLLWILLCFYNIYREGRQRRIWMGRESK
;
A
#
# COMPACT_ATOMS: atom_id res chain seq x y z
N MET A 1 14.29 -0.24 15.04
CA MET A 1 13.79 -0.92 13.80
C MET A 1 14.60 -2.17 13.60
N ASN A 2 13.96 -3.34 13.62
CA ASN A 2 14.67 -4.61 13.59
C ASN A 2 15.29 -4.87 12.19
N ARG A 3 16.38 -5.64 12.11
CA ARG A 3 17.05 -5.99 10.85
C ARG A 3 16.07 -6.62 9.84
N TYR A 4 15.13 -7.42 10.30
CA TYR A 4 14.10 -8.03 9.47
C TYR A 4 13.14 -7.00 8.85
N ASP A 5 12.72 -5.99 9.60
CA ASP A 5 11.85 -4.91 9.09
C ASP A 5 12.58 -4.06 8.03
N ALA A 6 13.88 -3.85 8.24
CA ALA A 6 14.74 -3.15 7.29
C ALA A 6 14.86 -3.93 5.97
N ILE A 7 15.08 -5.24 6.03
CA ILE A 7 15.17 -6.11 4.85
C ILE A 7 13.84 -6.16 4.09
N LEU A 8 12.71 -6.24 4.81
CA LEU A 8 11.37 -6.19 4.23
C LEU A 8 11.07 -4.86 3.53
N LEU A 9 11.42 -3.73 4.17
CA LEU A 9 11.26 -2.42 3.55
C LEU A 9 12.14 -2.28 2.32
N PHE A 10 13.40 -2.72 2.39
CA PHE A 10 14.35 -2.62 1.28
C PHE A 10 13.93 -3.48 0.09
N SER A 11 13.42 -4.69 0.33
CA SER A 11 12.90 -5.55 -0.74
C SER A 11 11.64 -4.97 -1.39
N GLN A 12 10.75 -4.37 -0.61
CA GLN A 12 9.57 -3.67 -1.13
C GLN A 12 9.94 -2.44 -1.96
N ILE A 13 10.91 -1.64 -1.51
CA ILE A 13 11.45 -0.52 -2.29
C ILE A 13 12.08 -1.03 -3.59
N GLY A 14 12.84 -2.13 -3.53
CA GLY A 14 13.41 -2.77 -4.71
C GLY A 14 12.35 -3.21 -5.73
N MET A 15 11.26 -3.83 -5.27
CA MET A 15 10.11 -4.18 -6.11
C MET A 15 9.43 -2.94 -6.72
N LEU A 16 9.37 -1.84 -5.97
CA LEU A 16 8.83 -0.56 -6.43
C LEU A 16 9.69 0.03 -7.55
N ILE A 17 11.02 0.02 -7.40
CA ILE A 17 11.96 0.50 -8.42
C ILE A 17 11.87 -0.36 -9.69
N LEU A 18 11.88 -1.69 -9.54
CA LEU A 18 11.71 -2.59 -10.68
C LEU A 18 10.37 -2.33 -11.39
N GLY A 19 9.27 -2.22 -10.63
CA GLY A 19 7.96 -1.88 -11.18
C GLY A 19 7.92 -0.54 -11.92
N LEU A 20 8.61 0.49 -11.41
CA LEU A 20 8.75 1.79 -12.09
C LEU A 20 9.50 1.68 -13.42
N LEU A 21 10.51 0.82 -13.51
CA LEU A 21 11.25 0.59 -14.76
C LEU A 21 10.39 -0.09 -15.83
N TYR A 22 9.42 -0.92 -15.45
CA TYR A 22 8.48 -1.57 -16.38
C TYR A 22 7.25 -0.71 -16.72
N LEU A 23 6.98 0.36 -15.96
CA LEU A 23 5.82 1.22 -16.16
C LEU A 23 5.75 1.88 -17.56
N PRO A 24 6.85 2.40 -18.14
CA PRO A 24 6.82 3.02 -19.47
C PRO A 24 6.40 2.04 -20.57
N ASP A 25 6.80 0.77 -20.47
CA ASP A 25 6.42 -0.26 -21.43
C ASP A 25 4.94 -0.57 -21.31
N ILE A 26 4.41 -0.73 -20.08
CA ILE A 26 2.97 -0.94 -19.83
C ILE A 26 2.13 0.22 -20.40
N ILE A 27 2.59 1.46 -20.26
CA ILE A 27 1.88 2.64 -20.79
C ILE A 27 1.84 2.62 -22.33
N LYS A 28 2.91 2.14 -22.98
CA LYS A 28 3.00 2.08 -24.45
C LYS A 28 2.27 0.87 -25.05
N SER A 29 2.43 -0.31 -24.45
CA SER A 29 1.89 -1.58 -24.97
C SER A 29 0.45 -1.85 -24.54
N GLY A 30 -0.07 -1.09 -23.56
CA GLY A 30 -1.31 -1.42 -22.87
C GLY A 30 -1.14 -2.60 -21.92
N LEU A 31 -2.24 -2.96 -21.23
CA LEU A 31 -2.23 -4.07 -20.27
C LEU A 31 -2.34 -5.42 -20.99
N THR A 32 -1.31 -6.25 -20.85
CA THR A 32 -1.23 -7.60 -21.42
C THR A 32 -1.07 -8.64 -20.31
N PRO A 33 -1.38 -9.93 -20.57
CA PRO A 33 -1.08 -11.02 -19.63
C PRO A 33 0.38 -11.02 -19.15
N ASP A 34 1.32 -10.69 -20.05
CA ASP A 34 2.76 -10.71 -19.77
C ASP A 34 3.21 -9.61 -18.81
N ASN A 35 2.52 -8.47 -18.80
CA ASN A 35 2.89 -7.31 -17.97
C ASN A 35 1.99 -7.10 -16.73
N LEU A 36 0.91 -7.90 -16.62
CA LEU A 36 -0.01 -7.91 -15.48
C LEU A 36 0.70 -8.18 -14.15
N TYR A 37 1.65 -9.13 -14.14
CA TYR A 37 2.43 -9.44 -12.94
C TYR A 37 3.25 -8.24 -12.44
N SER A 38 3.97 -7.56 -13.36
CA SER A 38 4.78 -6.39 -13.03
C SER A 38 3.94 -5.24 -12.49
N LEU A 39 2.75 -5.01 -13.07
CA LEU A 39 1.83 -4.00 -12.57
C LEU A 39 1.30 -4.34 -11.18
N PHE A 40 0.93 -5.60 -10.96
CA PHE A 40 0.49 -6.08 -9.65
C PHE A 40 1.56 -5.95 -8.57
N MET A 41 2.80 -6.34 -8.89
CA MET A 41 3.93 -6.19 -7.98
C MET A 41 4.19 -4.73 -7.66
N PHE A 42 4.14 -3.84 -8.65
CA PHE A 42 4.32 -2.40 -8.45
C PHE A 42 3.26 -1.82 -7.50
N LEU A 43 1.97 -2.09 -7.78
CA LEU A 43 0.87 -1.59 -6.96
C LEU A 43 0.88 -2.20 -5.55
N GLY A 44 1.18 -3.49 -5.43
CA GLY A 44 1.33 -4.17 -4.14
C GLY A 44 2.53 -3.65 -3.34
N ALA A 45 3.66 -3.37 -3.98
CA ALA A 45 4.80 -2.75 -3.33
C ALA A 45 4.47 -1.32 -2.84
N MET A 46 3.71 -0.54 -3.62
CA MET A 46 3.23 0.78 -3.20
C MET A 46 2.37 0.73 -1.93
N THR A 47 1.39 -0.18 -1.86
CA THR A 47 0.53 -0.30 -0.67
C THR A 47 1.34 -0.68 0.57
N LEU A 48 2.33 -1.56 0.42
CA LEU A 48 3.18 -2.03 1.51
C LEU A 48 4.18 -0.96 1.97
N VAL A 49 4.87 -0.27 1.05
CA VAL A 49 5.80 0.81 1.40
C VAL A 49 5.07 1.97 2.08
N ALA A 50 3.89 2.35 1.60
CA ALA A 50 3.07 3.37 2.26
C ALA A 50 2.66 2.94 3.69
N GLY A 51 2.29 1.67 3.86
CA GLY A 51 1.98 1.09 5.16
C GLY A 51 3.19 1.08 6.11
N PHE A 52 4.34 0.61 5.64
CA PHE A 52 5.59 0.58 6.42
C PHE A 52 6.07 1.98 6.80
N GLY A 53 6.11 2.92 5.85
CA GLY A 53 6.48 4.31 6.12
C GLY A 53 5.59 4.92 7.18
N THR A 54 4.29 4.72 7.07
CA THR A 54 3.32 5.21 8.07
C THR A 54 3.56 4.58 9.43
N ASN A 55 3.83 3.28 9.49
CA ASN A 55 4.09 2.59 10.75
C ASN A 55 5.39 3.04 11.44
N ILE A 56 6.41 3.46 10.67
CA ILE A 56 7.65 4.05 11.21
C ILE A 56 7.35 5.38 11.89
N PHE A 57 6.61 6.27 11.21
CA PHE A 57 6.30 7.61 11.72
C PHE A 57 5.12 7.67 12.70
N THR A 58 4.38 6.56 12.86
CA THR A 58 3.33 6.40 13.89
C THR A 58 3.79 5.56 15.08
N ASN A 59 5.04 5.11 15.08
CA ASN A 59 5.69 4.29 16.10
C ASN A 59 4.96 2.95 16.38
N THR A 60 4.20 2.42 15.42
CA THR A 60 3.50 1.13 15.57
C THR A 60 4.41 -0.08 15.30
N LEU A 61 5.56 0.13 14.64
CA LEU A 61 6.60 -0.89 14.39
C LEU A 61 7.79 -0.84 15.35
N ASN A 62 7.99 0.24 16.10
CA ASN A 62 9.21 0.44 16.89
C ASN A 62 9.07 -0.20 18.28
N ARG A 63 9.32 -1.51 18.34
CA ARG A 63 9.26 -2.31 19.57
C ARG A 63 10.39 -2.01 20.58
N GLU A 64 11.45 -1.36 20.12
CA GLU A 64 12.65 -1.08 20.93
C GLU A 64 12.53 0.21 21.74
N ASP A 65 11.66 1.15 21.32
CA ASP A 65 11.46 2.41 22.03
C ASP A 65 10.00 2.89 21.93
N TYR A 66 9.16 2.32 22.78
CA TYR A 66 7.74 2.66 22.90
C TYR A 66 7.50 4.13 23.34
N SER A 67 8.53 4.80 23.86
CA SER A 67 8.46 6.17 24.37
C SER A 67 8.59 7.25 23.28
N ARG A 68 9.06 6.88 22.08
CA ARG A 68 9.26 7.81 20.98
C ARG A 68 7.93 8.25 20.38
N HIS A 69 7.37 9.32 20.92
CA HIS A 69 6.15 9.93 20.41
C HIS A 69 6.48 10.99 19.36
N TYR A 70 6.15 10.69 18.10
CA TYR A 70 6.10 11.71 17.07
C TYR A 70 4.92 12.67 17.36
N PRO A 71 5.08 13.98 17.11
CA PRO A 71 4.00 14.94 17.31
C PRO A 71 2.76 14.54 16.50
N LEU A 72 1.56 14.83 17.01
CA LEU A 72 0.30 14.44 16.39
C LEU A 72 0.21 14.90 14.93
N SER A 73 0.67 16.11 14.63
CA SER A 73 0.71 16.66 13.27
C SER A 73 1.45 15.74 12.28
N VAL A 74 2.58 15.15 12.69
CA VAL A 74 3.38 14.23 11.86
C VAL A 74 2.66 12.90 11.69
N ARG A 75 2.11 12.33 12.78
CA ARG A 75 1.37 11.06 12.74
C ARG A 75 0.14 11.14 11.84
N LEU A 76 -0.63 12.23 11.97
CA LEU A 76 -1.81 12.47 11.13
C LEU A 76 -1.43 12.66 9.66
N ARG A 77 -0.38 13.43 9.37
CA ARG A 77 0.08 13.65 8.00
C ARG A 77 0.44 12.33 7.29
N TRP A 78 1.24 11.48 7.93
CA TRP A 78 1.61 10.18 7.36
C TRP A 78 0.41 9.22 7.26
N SER A 79 -0.49 9.21 8.24
CA SER A 79 -1.73 8.43 8.18
C SER A 79 -2.64 8.84 7.00
N TRP A 80 -2.72 10.15 6.71
CA TRP A 80 -3.42 10.66 5.53
C TRP A 80 -2.74 10.28 4.23
N ILE A 81 -1.41 10.38 4.16
CA ILE A 81 -0.63 9.94 2.99
C ILE A 81 -0.91 8.46 2.72
N ASN A 82 -0.86 7.59 3.74
CA ASN A 82 -1.22 6.18 3.58
C ASN A 82 -2.63 6.03 3.01
N THR A 83 -3.60 6.72 3.60
CA THR A 83 -5.00 6.64 3.18
C THR A 83 -5.18 7.01 1.71
N ILE A 84 -4.50 8.07 1.25
CA ILE A 84 -4.52 8.50 -0.15
C ILE A 84 -3.89 7.44 -1.05
N VAL A 85 -2.73 6.90 -0.69
CA VAL A 85 -2.04 5.85 -1.48
C VAL A 85 -2.90 4.59 -1.57
N GLN A 86 -3.46 4.11 -0.45
CA GLN A 86 -4.38 2.95 -0.46
C GLN A 86 -5.62 3.23 -1.33
N GLY A 87 -6.15 4.45 -1.29
CA GLY A 87 -7.28 4.87 -2.15
C GLY A 87 -6.96 4.82 -3.64
N LEU A 88 -5.79 5.33 -4.04
CA LEU A 88 -5.31 5.23 -5.42
C LEU A 88 -5.10 3.77 -5.85
N CYS A 89 -4.56 2.92 -4.96
CA CYS A 89 -4.40 1.50 -5.23
C CYS A 89 -5.76 0.78 -5.37
N ILE A 90 -6.79 1.14 -4.59
CA ILE A 90 -8.14 0.61 -4.75
C ILE A 90 -8.67 0.93 -6.15
N ILE A 91 -8.55 2.18 -6.60
CA ILE A 91 -9.01 2.60 -7.93
C ILE A 91 -8.26 1.80 -9.01
N ALA A 92 -6.94 1.66 -8.88
CA ALA A 92 -6.12 0.91 -9.81
C ALA A 92 -6.49 -0.59 -9.87
N PHE A 93 -6.61 -1.26 -8.72
CA PHE A 93 -7.01 -2.67 -8.68
C PHE A 93 -8.45 -2.89 -9.14
N ALA A 94 -9.36 -1.93 -8.90
CA ALA A 94 -10.72 -2.00 -9.42
C ALA A 94 -10.73 -1.89 -10.95
N ALA A 95 -9.92 -1.00 -11.54
CA ALA A 95 -9.75 -0.89 -12.98
C ALA A 95 -9.14 -2.16 -13.60
N ILE A 96 -8.13 -2.76 -12.94
CA ILE A 96 -7.55 -4.04 -13.36
C ILE A 96 -8.60 -5.16 -13.28
N CYS A 97 -9.37 -5.24 -12.19
CA CYS A 97 -10.40 -6.25 -12.03
C CYS A 97 -11.51 -6.10 -13.09
N TYR A 98 -11.91 -4.86 -13.40
CA TYR A 98 -12.84 -4.58 -14.50
C TYR A 98 -12.26 -5.08 -15.83
N TYR A 99 -11.03 -4.68 -16.17
CA TYR A 99 -10.38 -5.09 -17.41
C TYR A 99 -10.27 -6.62 -17.54
N LEU A 100 -9.82 -7.30 -16.50
CA LEU A 100 -9.73 -8.76 -16.47
C LEU A 100 -11.10 -9.44 -16.64
N THR A 101 -12.17 -8.84 -16.12
CA THR A 101 -13.51 -9.42 -16.23
C THR A 101 -14.06 -9.36 -17.66
N PHE A 102 -13.78 -8.28 -18.38
CA PHE A 102 -14.35 -8.04 -19.71
C PHE A 102 -13.44 -8.42 -20.88
N TYR A 103 -12.11 -8.38 -20.70
CA TYR A 103 -11.15 -8.53 -21.80
C TYR A 103 -10.21 -9.74 -21.64
N LEU A 104 -10.06 -10.29 -20.42
CA LEU A 104 -9.18 -11.43 -20.13
C LEU A 104 -9.86 -12.42 -19.17
N SER A 105 -10.99 -12.97 -19.59
CA SER A 105 -11.90 -13.76 -18.73
C SER A 105 -11.28 -15.01 -18.10
N ASP A 106 -10.23 -15.55 -18.72
CA ASP A 106 -9.55 -16.78 -18.29
C ASP A 106 -8.60 -16.55 -17.11
N GLU A 107 -8.23 -15.29 -16.84
CA GLU A 107 -7.28 -14.89 -15.80
C GLU A 107 -7.93 -14.78 -14.41
N GLN A 108 -8.61 -15.86 -13.97
CA GLN A 108 -9.39 -15.86 -12.72
C GLN A 108 -8.54 -15.58 -11.48
N PHE A 109 -7.30 -16.06 -11.45
CA PHE A 109 -6.35 -15.85 -10.36
C PHE A 109 -6.11 -14.37 -10.10
N TRP A 110 -5.83 -13.58 -11.14
CA TRP A 110 -5.56 -12.15 -11.02
C TRP A 110 -6.79 -11.34 -10.59
N ARG A 111 -7.99 -11.78 -10.97
CA ARG A 111 -9.23 -11.15 -10.48
C ARG A 111 -9.38 -11.34 -8.97
N ILE A 112 -9.23 -12.57 -8.49
CA ILE A 112 -9.31 -12.88 -7.06
C ILE A 112 -8.24 -12.10 -6.31
N LEU A 113 -7.01 -12.07 -6.84
CA LEU A 113 -5.92 -11.32 -6.23
C LEU A 113 -6.18 -9.80 -6.17
N SER A 114 -6.80 -9.22 -7.21
CA SER A 114 -7.24 -7.81 -7.21
C SER A 114 -8.22 -7.54 -6.09
N LEU A 115 -9.24 -8.41 -5.95
CA LEU A 115 -10.28 -8.27 -4.94
C LEU A 115 -9.71 -8.39 -3.52
N LEU A 116 -8.80 -9.35 -3.29
CA LEU A 116 -8.11 -9.49 -2.02
C LEU A 116 -7.27 -8.25 -1.68
N TRP A 117 -6.58 -7.68 -2.68
CA TRP A 117 -5.83 -6.43 -2.47
C TRP A 117 -6.72 -5.23 -2.17
N ILE A 118 -7.86 -5.10 -2.84
CA ILE A 118 -8.86 -4.07 -2.54
C ILE A 118 -9.33 -4.19 -1.09
N LEU A 119 -9.68 -5.40 -0.64
CA LEU A 119 -10.08 -5.66 0.75
C LEU A 119 -8.98 -5.28 1.74
N LEU A 120 -7.73 -5.60 1.44
CA LEU A 120 -6.59 -5.25 2.28
C LEU A 120 -6.36 -3.73 2.34
N CYS A 121 -6.55 -3.01 1.23
CA CYS A 121 -6.49 -1.55 1.20
C CYS A 121 -7.60 -0.93 2.07
N PHE A 122 -8.84 -1.42 1.95
CA PHE A 122 -9.94 -0.99 2.82
C PHE A 122 -9.65 -1.24 4.30
N TYR A 123 -9.11 -2.42 4.63
CA TYR A 123 -8.70 -2.74 6.00
C TYR A 123 -7.64 -1.77 6.52
N ASN A 124 -6.62 -1.43 5.72
CA ASN A 124 -5.60 -0.46 6.08
C ASN A 124 -6.20 0.93 6.33
N ILE A 125 -7.08 1.41 5.44
CA ILE A 125 -7.78 2.70 5.59
C ILE A 125 -8.60 2.71 6.89
N TYR A 126 -9.37 1.65 7.15
CA TYR A 126 -10.15 1.50 8.37
C TYR A 126 -9.27 1.54 9.63
N ARG A 127 -8.15 0.81 9.62
CA ARG A 127 -7.18 0.78 10.71
C ARG A 127 -6.62 2.17 11.01
N GLU A 128 -6.20 2.89 9.97
CA GLU A 128 -5.71 4.28 10.09
C GLU A 128 -6.81 5.24 10.60
N GLY A 129 -8.05 5.09 10.12
CA GLY A 129 -9.19 5.87 10.63
C GLY A 129 -9.45 5.63 12.12
N ARG A 130 -9.32 4.39 12.59
CA ARG A 130 -9.42 4.06 14.02
C ARG A 130 -8.27 4.67 14.83
N GLN A 131 -7.03 4.59 14.36
CA GLN A 131 -5.87 5.15 15.06
C GLN A 131 -5.95 6.67 15.20
N ARG A 132 -6.36 7.38 14.13
CA ARG A 132 -6.54 8.84 14.17
C ARG A 132 -7.52 9.28 15.26
N ARG A 133 -8.64 8.58 15.43
CA ARG A 133 -9.61 8.86 16.51
C ARG A 133 -8.98 8.69 17.91
N ILE A 134 -8.17 7.64 18.10
CA ILE A 134 -7.49 7.40 19.37
C ILE A 134 -6.48 8.51 19.68
N TRP A 135 -5.71 8.94 18.68
CA TRP A 135 -4.70 9.99 18.89
C TRP A 135 -5.35 11.34 19.21
N MET A 136 -6.38 11.74 18.48
CA MET A 136 -7.09 13.00 18.73
C MET A 136 -7.81 13.00 20.09
N GLY A 137 -8.40 11.87 20.51
CA GLY A 137 -9.10 11.76 21.80
C GLY A 137 -8.19 11.65 23.03
N ARG A 138 -6.88 11.46 22.86
CA ARG A 138 -5.89 11.43 23.95
C ARG A 138 -5.25 12.78 24.23
N GLU A 139 -5.21 13.70 23.26
CA GLU A 139 -4.72 15.07 23.48
C GLU A 139 -5.81 16.01 24.01
N SER A 140 -7.08 15.63 23.95
CA SER A 140 -8.19 16.40 24.52
C SER A 140 -8.47 16.14 26.01
N LYS A 141 -7.64 15.33 26.67
CA LYS A 141 -7.71 15.00 28.10
C LYS A 141 -6.41 15.41 28.77
#